data_AF-A0A7I0EU72-F1
#
_entry.id   AF-A0A7I0EU72-F1
#
_cell.length_a   1.000
_cell.length_b   1.000
_cell.length_c   1.000
_cell.angle_alpha   90.00
_cell.angle_beta   90.00
_cell.angle_gamma   90.00
#
_symmetry.space_group_name_H-M   'P 1'
#
loop_
_entity.id
_entity.type
_entity.pdbx_description
1 polymer ?
#
loop_
_entity_poly.entity_id
_entity_poly.type
_entity_poly.pdbx_seq_one_letter_code
_entity_poly.pdbx_strand_id
1 'polypeptide(L)'
;MFPALRPAAVVLLVLGLTGCTAVAEPRPASSAGVAAGVAAAVAGEAGSDLGNGRPTVTFDGLLVRRRVVVAIRSQDAADLSVLRGRLARAGARLRLPLLDVSPTVLDADVLEQLGPQLIVALPEGGTVGDAGTILDLVSSSGGALPAGVQFHIAPVLVHDLRLTVRTDEPVALQEAIDREGILADALGDYRTSSGNGELRIDYTGPLLSDDLIRSIRVGIAGPARAGADDVSVSPRSTEGIGVQMETEPVPGAVPTPSVHGHTG
;
A
#
# COMPACT_ATOMS: atom_id res chain seq x y z
N MET A 1 -43.04 -51.06 -7.42
CA MET A 1 -44.16 -51.21 -8.36
C MET A 1 -44.69 -49.83 -8.69
N PHE A 2 -44.63 -49.43 -9.96
CA PHE A 2 -45.13 -48.13 -10.47
C PHE A 2 -46.66 -48.04 -10.35
N PRO A 3 -47.20 -46.81 -10.37
CA PRO A 3 -47.92 -46.45 -11.58
C PRO A 3 -47.41 -45.17 -12.24
N ALA A 4 -47.55 -45.17 -13.56
CA ALA A 4 -47.22 -44.10 -14.49
C ALA A 4 -48.34 -43.05 -14.59
N LEU A 5 -48.01 -41.83 -15.05
CA LEU A 5 -48.57 -41.20 -16.25
C LEU A 5 -47.92 -39.80 -16.48
N ARG A 6 -47.35 -39.58 -17.68
CA ARG A 6 -47.00 -38.29 -18.33
C ARG A 6 -48.22 -37.80 -19.15
N PRO A 7 -48.17 -36.72 -19.96
CA PRO A 7 -47.56 -35.37 -19.90
C PRO A 7 -48.63 -34.26 -20.21
N ALA A 8 -48.34 -32.97 -20.02
CA ALA A 8 -49.15 -31.93 -20.68
C ALA A 8 -48.40 -30.60 -20.95
N ALA A 9 -48.48 -30.21 -22.23
CA ALA A 9 -48.56 -28.86 -22.78
C ALA A 9 -47.29 -27.97 -22.80
N VAL A 10 -46.62 -28.01 -23.96
CA VAL A 10 -45.91 -26.89 -24.58
C VAL A 10 -46.95 -25.86 -25.05
N VAL A 11 -46.78 -24.59 -24.69
CA VAL A 11 -47.43 -23.46 -25.38
C VAL A 11 -46.36 -22.47 -25.78
N LEU A 12 -46.07 -22.44 -27.08
CA LEU A 12 -45.34 -21.40 -27.79
C LEU A 12 -46.23 -20.15 -27.84
N LEU A 13 -45.73 -19.00 -27.38
CA LEU A 13 -46.35 -17.70 -27.68
C LEU A 13 -45.42 -16.92 -28.59
N VAL A 14 -45.77 -16.89 -29.88
CA VAL A 14 -45.23 -15.98 -30.89
C VAL A 14 -46.12 -14.74 -30.89
N LEU A 15 -45.56 -13.57 -30.56
CA LEU A 15 -46.19 -12.28 -30.82
C LEU A 15 -45.35 -11.54 -31.86
N GLY A 16 -45.83 -11.60 -33.10
CA GLY A 16 -45.43 -10.67 -34.15
C GLY A 16 -46.30 -9.42 -34.09
N LEU A 17 -45.67 -8.26 -34.16
CA LEU A 17 -46.31 -7.01 -34.59
C LEU A 17 -45.37 -6.30 -35.54
N THR A 18 -45.75 -6.35 -36.81
CA THR A 18 -45.27 -5.53 -37.92
C THR A 18 -45.90 -4.13 -37.82
N GLY A 19 -45.11 -3.10 -38.15
CA GLY A 19 -45.60 -1.73 -38.32
C GLY A 19 -44.47 -0.76 -38.72
N CYS A 20 -44.34 -0.52 -40.02
CA CYS A 20 -43.38 0.41 -40.64
C CYS A 20 -43.79 1.88 -40.45
N THR A 21 -42.86 2.78 -40.15
CA THR A 21 -42.80 4.16 -40.70
C THR A 21 -41.36 4.68 -40.67
N ALA A 22 -41.07 5.60 -41.60
CA ALA A 22 -39.77 5.94 -42.13
C ALA A 22 -39.00 7.03 -41.35
N VAL A 23 -37.67 6.99 -41.51
CA VAL A 23 -36.68 8.10 -41.52
C VAL A 23 -36.67 9.08 -40.33
N ALA A 24 -35.64 8.95 -39.49
CA ALA A 24 -34.72 10.03 -39.14
C ALA A 24 -33.48 9.38 -38.52
N GLU A 25 -32.30 9.76 -38.99
CA GLU A 25 -31.01 9.34 -38.44
C GLU A 25 -30.51 10.44 -37.51
N PRO A 26 -30.54 10.28 -36.17
CA PRO A 26 -29.76 11.11 -35.28
C PRO A 26 -28.45 10.37 -34.99
N ARG A 27 -27.39 10.91 -35.58
CA ARG A 27 -25.99 10.81 -35.14
C ARG A 27 -25.89 10.49 -33.63
N PRO A 28 -25.29 9.36 -33.21
CA PRO A 28 -24.98 9.19 -31.80
C PRO A 28 -23.86 10.17 -31.45
N ALA A 29 -24.21 11.19 -30.67
CA ALA A 29 -23.23 11.89 -29.86
C ALA A 29 -22.66 10.85 -28.88
N SER A 30 -21.45 10.39 -29.20
CA SER A 30 -20.65 9.54 -28.33
C SER A 30 -20.45 10.26 -27.00
N SER A 31 -21.28 9.90 -26.02
CA SER A 31 -21.09 10.21 -24.60
C SER A 31 -20.54 8.95 -23.92
N ALA A 32 -19.48 8.40 -24.51
CA ALA A 32 -18.59 7.45 -23.85
C ALA A 32 -17.32 8.21 -23.48
N GLY A 33 -17.26 8.72 -22.25
CA GLY A 33 -16.08 9.50 -21.86
C GLY A 33 -16.13 10.10 -20.47
N VAL A 34 -16.38 9.30 -19.43
CA VAL A 34 -15.89 9.62 -18.07
C VAL A 34 -15.61 8.33 -17.25
N ALA A 35 -16.35 7.24 -17.47
CA ALA A 35 -16.21 6.03 -16.64
C ALA A 35 -15.05 5.08 -17.04
N ALA A 36 -14.45 5.24 -18.21
CA ALA A 36 -13.35 4.39 -18.70
C ALA A 36 -11.95 4.93 -18.35
N GLY A 37 -11.85 6.12 -17.74
CA GLY A 37 -10.57 6.78 -17.45
C GLY A 37 -9.93 6.41 -16.12
N VAL A 38 -10.68 5.85 -15.18
CA VAL A 38 -10.18 5.57 -13.81
C VAL A 38 -9.54 4.18 -13.72
N ALA A 39 -10.09 3.20 -14.44
CA ALA A 39 -9.56 1.83 -14.46
C ALA A 39 -8.29 1.67 -15.31
N ALA A 40 -8.00 2.61 -16.22
CA ALA A 40 -6.86 2.54 -17.14
C ALA A 40 -5.61 3.30 -16.66
N ALA A 41 -5.69 4.00 -15.52
CA ALA A 41 -4.61 4.87 -15.02
C ALA A 41 -3.75 4.23 -13.91
N VAL A 42 -3.90 2.92 -13.68
CA VAL A 42 -2.90 2.12 -12.95
C VAL A 42 -1.99 1.40 -13.96
N ALA A 43 -1.59 2.12 -15.02
CA ALA A 43 -0.52 1.66 -15.89
C ALA A 43 0.79 1.88 -15.11
N GLY A 44 1.41 0.78 -14.66
CA GLY A 44 2.63 0.77 -13.88
C GLY A 44 3.68 1.72 -14.46
N GLU A 45 4.17 2.62 -13.61
CA GLU A 45 5.32 3.44 -13.95
C GLU A 45 6.55 2.56 -14.19
N ALA A 46 7.51 3.07 -14.96
CA ALA A 46 8.82 2.47 -15.13
C ALA A 46 9.68 2.62 -13.85
N GLY A 47 9.26 1.97 -12.78
CA GLY A 47 10.09 1.48 -11.69
C GLY A 47 10.05 -0.05 -11.73
N SER A 48 10.97 -0.73 -11.03
CA SER A 48 10.81 -2.18 -10.84
C SER A 48 9.39 -2.44 -10.28
N ASP A 49 8.59 -3.27 -10.95
CA ASP A 49 7.29 -3.75 -10.44
C ASP A 49 7.43 -4.43 -9.06
N LEU A 50 8.67 -4.68 -8.65
CA LEU A 50 9.06 -5.40 -7.45
C LEU A 50 9.95 -4.50 -6.56
N GLY A 51 9.51 -4.29 -5.32
CA GLY A 51 10.27 -3.54 -4.32
C GLY A 51 10.18 -2.02 -4.43
N ASN A 52 11.03 -1.33 -3.67
CA ASN A 52 10.96 0.12 -3.49
C ASN A 52 11.80 0.85 -4.54
N GLY A 53 11.52 0.57 -5.82
CA GLY A 53 12.34 0.86 -7.02
C GLY A 53 12.56 2.34 -7.37
N ARG A 54 12.55 3.22 -6.36
CA ARG A 54 12.70 4.69 -6.44
C ARG A 54 11.87 5.30 -7.57
N PRO A 55 10.53 5.29 -7.41
CA PRO A 55 9.67 6.04 -8.32
C PRO A 55 10.01 7.55 -8.28
N THR A 56 9.43 8.31 -9.21
CA THR A 56 9.50 9.77 -9.13
C THR A 56 8.66 10.24 -7.94
N VAL A 57 9.33 10.82 -6.94
CA VAL A 57 8.71 11.28 -5.69
C VAL A 57 9.09 12.73 -5.45
N THR A 58 8.13 13.64 -5.64
CA THR A 58 8.23 15.04 -5.18
C THR A 58 7.50 15.27 -3.86
N PHE A 59 6.66 14.31 -3.44
CA PHE A 59 6.08 14.26 -2.10
C PHE A 59 7.10 13.70 -1.10
N ASP A 60 8.13 14.49 -0.79
CA ASP A 60 9.26 14.11 0.04
C ASP A 60 9.41 15.01 1.30
N GLY A 61 10.63 15.14 1.82
CA GLY A 61 10.90 15.77 3.11
C GLY A 61 10.26 14.96 4.23
N LEU A 62 9.43 15.59 5.07
CA LEU A 62 8.76 14.91 6.20
C LEU A 62 7.75 13.83 5.75
N LEU A 63 7.41 13.78 4.46
CA LEU A 63 6.56 12.76 3.86
C LEU A 63 7.31 11.44 3.65
N VAL A 64 8.65 11.46 3.58
CA VAL A 64 9.48 10.27 3.41
C VAL A 64 10.39 10.10 4.61
N ARG A 65 10.41 8.88 5.17
CA ARG A 65 11.14 8.56 6.40
C ARG A 65 12.11 7.41 6.19
N ARG A 66 13.29 7.52 6.80
CA ARG A 66 14.18 6.38 7.00
C ARG A 66 13.69 5.55 8.18
N ARG A 67 13.47 4.27 7.95
CA ARG A 67 13.16 3.30 9.00
C ARG A 67 14.06 2.10 8.89
N VAL A 68 14.27 1.42 10.01
CA VAL A 68 14.91 0.11 10.02
C VAL A 68 13.81 -0.94 10.01
N VAL A 69 13.92 -1.91 9.09
CA VAL A 69 13.01 -3.05 9.01
C VAL A 69 13.73 -4.33 9.37
N VAL A 70 12.96 -5.28 9.89
CA VAL A 70 13.34 -6.67 10.04
C VAL A 70 12.44 -7.48 9.13
N ALA A 71 13.02 -7.98 8.04
CA ALA A 71 12.38 -8.86 7.08
C ALA A 71 12.65 -10.31 7.46
N ILE A 72 11.62 -11.14 7.37
CA ILE A 72 11.63 -12.48 7.92
C ILE A 72 11.05 -13.45 6.92
N ARG A 73 11.79 -14.54 6.69
CA ARG A 73 11.29 -15.73 6.01
C ARG A 73 11.27 -16.89 6.99
N SER A 74 10.16 -17.59 7.03
CA SER A 74 9.99 -18.88 7.69
C SER A 74 9.67 -19.96 6.65
N GLN A 75 9.97 -21.22 6.96
CA GLN A 75 9.49 -22.34 6.15
C GLN A 75 8.05 -22.75 6.52
N ASP A 76 7.61 -22.40 7.73
CA ASP A 76 6.27 -22.69 8.24
C ASP A 76 5.52 -21.38 8.55
N ALA A 77 4.30 -21.26 8.00
CA ALA A 77 3.43 -20.12 8.23
C ALA A 77 2.88 -20.07 9.66
N ALA A 78 2.73 -21.23 10.33
CA ALA A 78 2.30 -21.29 11.73
C ALA A 78 3.29 -20.57 12.67
N ASP A 79 4.58 -20.58 12.31
CA ASP A 79 5.64 -19.92 13.08
C ASP A 79 5.59 -18.39 12.95
N LEU A 80 5.07 -17.85 11.84
CA LEU A 80 5.07 -16.40 11.59
C LEU A 80 4.21 -15.64 12.60
N SER A 81 3.02 -16.12 12.92
CA SER A 81 2.14 -15.48 13.92
C SER A 81 2.76 -15.51 15.31
N VAL A 82 3.38 -16.64 15.68
CA VAL A 82 4.08 -16.78 16.97
C VAL A 82 5.29 -15.83 17.02
N LEU A 83 6.08 -15.79 15.96
CA LEU A 83 7.25 -14.94 15.83
C LEU A 83 6.87 -13.45 15.86
N ARG A 84 5.80 -13.06 15.16
CA ARG A 84 5.24 -11.69 15.21
C ARG A 84 4.88 -11.29 16.63
N GLY A 85 4.22 -12.17 17.38
CA GLY A 85 3.87 -11.95 18.79
C GLY A 85 5.12 -11.86 19.69
N ARG A 86 6.17 -12.64 19.42
CA ARG A 86 7.45 -12.54 20.15
C ARG A 86 8.16 -11.21 19.87
N LEU A 87 8.24 -10.80 18.60
CA LEU A 87 8.81 -9.51 18.19
C LEU A 87 8.07 -8.34 18.81
N ALA A 88 6.72 -8.37 18.79
CA ALA A 88 5.89 -7.35 19.42
C ALA A 88 6.21 -7.20 20.92
N ARG A 89 6.33 -8.33 21.63
CA ARG A 89 6.68 -8.33 23.06
C ARG A 89 8.10 -7.84 23.32
N ALA A 90 9.07 -8.24 22.50
CA ALA A 90 10.45 -7.78 22.61
C ALA A 90 10.55 -6.26 22.36
N GLY A 91 9.93 -5.76 21.29
CA GLY A 91 9.83 -4.33 21.01
C GLY A 91 9.15 -3.55 22.15
N ALA A 92 8.03 -4.05 22.67
CA ALA A 92 7.35 -3.42 23.80
C ALA A 92 8.22 -3.33 25.07
N ARG A 93 9.03 -4.36 25.37
CA ARG A 93 9.98 -4.33 26.51
C ARG A 93 11.05 -3.25 26.33
N LEU A 94 11.47 -3.00 25.10
CA LEU A 94 12.44 -1.95 24.76
C LEU A 94 11.79 -0.58 24.49
N ARG A 95 10.45 -0.46 24.62
CA ARG A 95 9.68 0.73 24.25
C ARG A 95 9.84 1.13 22.77
N LEU A 96 10.04 0.14 21.92
CA LEU A 96 10.14 0.25 20.47
C LEU A 96 8.93 -0.47 19.83
N PRO A 97 7.76 0.18 19.73
CA PRO A 97 6.59 -0.45 19.12
C PRO A 97 6.84 -0.70 17.63
N LEU A 98 6.76 -1.96 17.24
CA LEU A 98 6.96 -2.39 15.86
C LEU A 98 5.70 -2.21 15.03
N LEU A 99 5.84 -1.68 13.81
CA LEU A 99 4.77 -1.52 12.84
C LEU A 99 4.90 -2.59 11.75
N ASP A 100 3.78 -3.14 11.30
CA ASP A 100 3.77 -3.94 10.08
C ASP A 100 3.91 -3.01 8.87
N VAL A 101 4.71 -3.43 7.88
CA VAL A 101 4.90 -2.70 6.63
C VAL A 101 4.92 -3.70 5.47
N SER A 102 4.50 -3.25 4.29
CA SER A 102 4.50 -4.08 3.07
C SER A 102 5.90 -4.61 2.77
N PRO A 103 6.05 -5.84 2.25
CA PRO A 103 7.33 -6.36 1.79
C PRO A 103 7.99 -5.48 0.73
N THR A 104 7.20 -4.79 -0.09
CA THR A 104 7.68 -3.94 -1.19
C THR A 104 8.44 -2.69 -0.75
N VAL A 105 8.61 -2.45 0.56
CA VAL A 105 9.55 -1.43 1.08
C VAL A 105 11.03 -1.80 0.89
N LEU A 106 11.32 -3.09 0.68
CA LEU A 106 12.66 -3.59 0.41
C LEU A 106 13.04 -3.41 -1.06
N ASP A 107 14.35 -3.44 -1.33
CA ASP A 107 14.88 -3.49 -2.69
C ASP A 107 14.51 -4.81 -3.38
N ALA A 108 14.40 -4.76 -4.72
CA ALA A 108 14.03 -5.90 -5.55
C ALA A 108 14.93 -7.13 -5.30
N ASP A 109 16.25 -6.92 -5.25
CA ASP A 109 17.23 -7.98 -5.03
C ASP A 109 17.00 -8.74 -3.72
N VAL A 110 16.65 -8.01 -2.65
CA VAL A 110 16.37 -8.63 -1.34
C VAL A 110 15.08 -9.43 -1.41
N LEU A 111 14.06 -8.93 -2.10
CA LEU A 111 12.80 -9.63 -2.24
C LEU A 111 12.92 -10.91 -3.07
N GLU A 112 13.70 -10.89 -4.16
CA GLU A 112 13.95 -12.06 -4.99
C GLU A 112 14.77 -13.13 -4.24
N GLN A 113 15.76 -12.72 -3.45
CA GLN A 113 16.63 -13.64 -2.73
C GLN A 113 15.97 -14.20 -1.46
N LEU A 114 15.39 -13.31 -0.64
CA LEU A 114 14.83 -13.67 0.65
C LEU A 114 13.41 -14.21 0.49
N GLY A 115 12.54 -13.55 -0.27
CA GLY A 115 11.10 -13.83 -0.30
C GLY A 115 10.46 -13.73 1.10
N PRO A 116 10.55 -12.56 1.77
CA PRO A 116 10.07 -12.41 3.14
C PRO A 116 8.54 -12.53 3.20
N GLN A 117 8.06 -13.16 4.27
CA GLN A 117 6.63 -13.35 4.53
C GLN A 117 6.13 -12.43 5.65
N LEU A 118 7.05 -11.85 6.42
CA LEU A 118 6.75 -10.88 7.48
C LEU A 118 7.83 -9.79 7.46
N ILE A 119 7.39 -8.52 7.44
CA ILE A 119 8.26 -7.37 7.64
C ILE A 119 7.69 -6.51 8.76
N VAL A 120 8.56 -6.19 9.73
CA VAL A 120 8.25 -5.24 10.79
C VAL A 120 9.24 -4.07 10.75
N ALA A 121 8.72 -2.86 10.81
CA ALA A 121 9.49 -1.63 10.92
C ALA A 121 9.62 -1.20 12.37
N LEU A 122 10.79 -0.70 12.72
CA LEU A 122 11.02 0.02 13.96
C LEU A 122 10.32 1.40 13.90
N PRO A 123 10.06 2.03 15.07
CA PRO A 123 9.63 3.41 15.12
C PRO A 123 10.70 4.34 14.54
N GLU A 124 10.33 5.60 14.30
CA GLU A 124 11.28 6.62 13.85
C GLU A 124 12.45 6.75 14.84
N GLY A 125 13.65 6.92 14.31
CA GLY A 125 14.89 6.96 15.10
C GLY A 125 15.41 5.60 15.56
N GLY A 126 14.67 4.51 15.33
CA GLY A 126 15.15 3.15 15.59
C GLY A 126 16.36 2.79 14.73
N THR A 127 17.30 2.03 15.31
CA THR A 127 18.58 1.71 14.69
C THR A 127 18.69 0.22 14.32
N VAL A 128 19.69 -0.12 13.49
CA VAL A 128 20.04 -1.51 13.19
C VAL A 128 20.45 -2.27 14.46
N GLY A 129 21.11 -1.59 15.41
CA GLY A 129 21.47 -2.16 16.71
C GLY A 129 20.25 -2.48 17.57
N ASP A 130 19.23 -1.62 17.55
CA ASP A 130 17.96 -1.87 18.25
C ASP A 130 17.25 -3.08 17.66
N ALA A 131 17.23 -3.21 16.33
CA ALA A 131 16.65 -4.37 15.65
C ALA A 131 17.39 -5.66 16.04
N GLY A 132 18.73 -5.64 16.10
CA GLY A 132 19.54 -6.76 16.60
C GLY A 132 19.19 -7.12 18.05
N THR A 133 19.08 -6.12 18.92
CA THR A 133 18.71 -6.31 20.34
C THR A 133 17.32 -6.94 20.48
N ILE A 134 16.36 -6.56 19.63
CA ILE A 134 15.03 -7.20 19.58
C ILE A 134 15.15 -8.68 19.22
N LEU A 135 15.96 -9.04 18.22
CA LEU A 135 16.15 -10.44 17.81
C LEU A 135 16.85 -11.28 18.89
N ASP A 136 17.81 -10.71 19.59
CA ASP A 136 18.47 -11.35 20.73
C ASP A 136 17.48 -11.62 21.87
N LEU A 137 16.58 -10.67 22.15
CA LEU A 137 15.51 -10.85 23.13
C LEU A 137 14.50 -11.93 22.72
N VAL A 138 14.13 -11.99 21.44
CA VAL A 138 13.24 -13.04 20.91
C VAL A 138 13.88 -14.42 21.12
N SER A 139 15.17 -14.55 20.83
CA SER A 139 15.93 -15.80 20.95
C SER A 139 16.12 -16.24 22.40
N SER A 140 16.38 -15.30 23.30
CA SER A 140 16.63 -15.59 24.73
C SER A 140 15.34 -15.81 25.54
N SER A 141 14.25 -15.11 25.23
CA SER A 141 13.00 -15.16 26.01
C SER A 141 11.97 -16.17 25.49
N GLY A 142 12.09 -16.61 24.22
CA GLY A 142 11.12 -17.47 23.55
C GLY A 142 11.56 -18.91 23.33
N GLY A 143 12.76 -19.28 23.78
CA GLY A 143 13.45 -20.50 23.36
C GLY A 143 14.05 -20.35 21.96
N ALA A 144 14.76 -21.38 21.50
CA ALA A 144 15.39 -21.38 20.18
C ALA A 144 14.38 -21.01 19.08
N LEU A 145 14.84 -20.21 18.13
CA LEU A 145 14.06 -19.89 16.94
C LEU A 145 13.81 -21.18 16.14
N PRO A 146 12.63 -21.32 15.49
CA PRO A 146 12.36 -22.46 14.62
C PRO A 146 13.46 -22.62 13.56
N ALA A 147 13.77 -23.88 13.23
CA ALA A 147 14.74 -24.17 12.19
C ALA A 147 14.27 -23.61 10.84
N GLY A 148 15.17 -22.96 10.10
CA GLY A 148 14.85 -22.42 8.78
C GLY A 148 14.26 -21.00 8.78
N VAL A 149 14.17 -20.33 9.94
CA VAL A 149 13.86 -18.89 9.99
C VAL A 149 15.10 -18.08 9.60
N GLN A 150 14.93 -17.16 8.65
CA GLN A 150 15.97 -16.24 8.19
C GLN A 150 15.52 -14.81 8.46
N PHE A 151 16.47 -13.97 8.88
CA PHE A 151 16.26 -12.56 9.15
C PHE A 151 17.15 -11.71 8.26
N HIS A 152 16.62 -10.58 7.82
CA HIS A 152 17.37 -9.54 7.16
C HIS A 152 17.01 -8.19 7.81
N ILE A 153 18.03 -7.44 8.23
CA ILE A 153 17.85 -6.11 8.81
C ILE A 153 18.41 -5.09 7.83
N ALA A 154 17.59 -4.13 7.44
CA ALA A 154 18.01 -3.07 6.53
C ALA A 154 17.36 -1.73 6.88
N PRO A 155 18.08 -0.61 6.66
CA PRO A 155 17.42 0.68 6.53
C PRO A 155 16.66 0.75 5.21
N VAL A 156 15.43 1.26 5.23
CA VAL A 156 14.56 1.46 4.07
C VAL A 156 13.96 2.86 4.09
N LEU A 157 13.48 3.31 2.94
CA LEU A 157 12.63 4.49 2.85
C LEU A 157 11.17 4.07 2.86
N VAL A 158 10.35 4.80 3.60
CA VAL A 158 8.90 4.64 3.60
C VAL A 158 8.24 5.99 3.40
N HIS A 159 7.11 6.00 2.70
CA HIS A 159 6.19 7.13 2.77
C HIS A 159 5.45 7.11 4.10
N ASP A 160 5.29 8.26 4.73
CA ASP A 160 4.52 8.49 5.95
C ASP A 160 3.49 9.61 5.70
N LEU A 161 2.42 9.24 5.02
CA LEU A 161 1.46 10.16 4.42
C LEU A 161 0.16 10.23 5.22
N ARG A 162 -0.43 11.42 5.20
CA ARG A 162 -1.80 11.69 5.59
C ARG A 162 -2.51 12.38 4.44
N LEU A 163 -3.51 11.71 3.89
CA LEU A 163 -4.46 12.32 2.98
C LEU A 163 -5.69 12.79 3.76
N THR A 164 -6.21 13.97 3.44
CA THR A 164 -7.40 14.51 4.11
C THR A 164 -8.29 15.24 3.13
N VAL A 165 -9.59 14.95 3.18
CA VAL A 165 -10.64 15.57 2.37
C VAL A 165 -11.79 16.01 3.27
N ARG A 166 -12.33 17.20 3.02
CA ARG A 166 -13.52 17.71 3.71
C ARG A 166 -14.79 17.18 3.09
N THR A 167 -15.74 16.82 3.93
CA THR A 167 -17.06 16.35 3.52
C THR A 167 -18.03 16.44 4.70
N ASP A 168 -19.29 16.72 4.41
CA ASP A 168 -20.34 16.72 5.42
C ASP A 168 -20.69 15.28 5.89
N GLU A 169 -20.31 14.25 5.12
CA GLU A 169 -20.63 12.85 5.39
C GLU A 169 -19.37 11.95 5.34
N PRO A 170 -18.41 12.10 6.27
CA PRO A 170 -17.12 11.39 6.18
C PRO A 170 -17.23 9.88 6.38
N VAL A 171 -18.25 9.41 7.12
CA VAL A 171 -18.52 7.97 7.27
C VAL A 171 -19.07 7.37 5.97
N ALA A 172 -20.05 8.03 5.34
CA ALA A 172 -20.60 7.56 4.07
C ALA A 172 -19.56 7.59 2.94
N LEU A 173 -18.69 8.60 2.95
CA LEU A 173 -17.55 8.67 2.03
C LEU A 173 -16.59 7.50 2.22
N GLN A 174 -16.23 7.18 3.48
CA GLN A 174 -15.38 6.03 3.78
C GLN A 174 -16.00 4.73 3.24
N GLU A 175 -17.29 4.49 3.52
CA GLU A 175 -17.99 3.28 3.03
C GLU A 175 -18.05 3.21 1.50
N ALA A 176 -18.13 4.35 0.81
CA ALA A 176 -18.10 4.40 -0.64
C ALA A 176 -16.72 3.99 -1.19
N ILE A 177 -15.65 4.52 -0.61
CA ILE A 177 -14.27 4.19 -0.97
C ILE A 177 -13.97 2.71 -0.69
N ASP A 178 -14.36 2.21 0.49
CA ASP A 178 -14.15 0.82 0.90
C ASP A 178 -14.88 -0.16 -0.04
N ARG A 179 -16.07 0.22 -0.51
CA ARG A 179 -16.85 -0.58 -1.47
C ARG A 179 -16.21 -0.63 -2.85
N GLU A 180 -15.56 0.45 -3.27
CA GLU A 180 -14.88 0.51 -4.56
C GLU A 180 -13.54 -0.21 -4.53
N GLY A 181 -12.87 -0.24 -3.38
CA GLY A 181 -11.61 -0.95 -3.17
C GLY A 181 -10.38 -0.23 -3.72
N ILE A 182 -10.53 0.94 -4.36
CA ILE A 182 -9.42 1.69 -4.99
C ILE A 182 -8.22 1.88 -4.06
N LEU A 183 -8.46 2.26 -2.80
CA LEU A 183 -7.37 2.50 -1.85
C LEU A 183 -6.72 1.20 -1.37
N ALA A 184 -7.48 0.13 -1.23
CA ALA A 184 -6.92 -1.18 -0.87
C ALA A 184 -6.01 -1.70 -1.98
N ASP A 185 -6.40 -1.50 -3.23
CA ASP A 185 -5.58 -1.90 -4.39
C ASP A 185 -4.33 -1.01 -4.53
N ALA A 186 -4.45 0.29 -4.29
CA ALA A 186 -3.36 1.24 -4.48
C ALA A 186 -2.36 1.27 -3.30
N LEU A 187 -2.85 1.16 -2.06
CA LEU A 187 -2.04 1.34 -0.84
C LEU A 187 -1.77 0.03 -0.10
N GLY A 188 -2.60 -1.00 -0.29
CA GLY A 188 -2.61 -2.18 0.55
C GLY A 188 -3.07 -1.82 1.97
N ASP A 189 -2.10 -1.64 2.88
CA ASP A 189 -2.35 -1.35 4.29
C ASP A 189 -2.40 0.16 4.57
N TYR A 190 -3.56 0.64 4.98
CA TYR A 190 -3.78 2.02 5.41
C TYR A 190 -4.79 2.08 6.55
N ARG A 191 -4.89 3.25 7.20
CA ARG A 191 -5.88 3.49 8.26
C ARG A 191 -6.76 4.67 7.90
N THR A 192 -8.05 4.51 8.09
CA THR A 192 -9.03 5.58 7.95
C THR A 192 -9.47 6.09 9.31
N SER A 193 -9.79 7.37 9.38
CA SER A 193 -10.51 7.96 10.50
C SER A 193 -11.40 9.08 9.99
N SER A 194 -12.61 9.17 10.54
CA SER A 194 -13.59 10.19 10.21
C SER A 194 -13.87 11.06 11.44
N GLY A 195 -13.98 12.37 11.24
CA GLY A 195 -14.29 13.30 12.33
C GLY A 195 -14.16 14.75 11.89
N ASN A 196 -14.87 15.66 12.56
CA ASN A 196 -14.81 17.11 12.31
C ASN A 196 -15.10 17.51 10.84
N GLY A 197 -15.98 16.79 10.14
CA GLY A 197 -16.29 17.06 8.73
C GLY A 197 -15.15 16.69 7.77
N GLU A 198 -14.25 15.80 8.19
CA GLU A 198 -13.11 15.35 7.39
C GLU A 198 -13.00 13.83 7.41
N LEU A 199 -12.63 13.26 6.26
CA LEU A 199 -12.10 11.91 6.16
C LEU A 199 -10.58 11.99 6.05
N ARG A 200 -9.90 11.24 6.91
CA ARG A 200 -8.44 11.14 6.97
C ARG A 200 -7.99 9.72 6.67
N ILE A 201 -6.99 9.61 5.81
CA ILE A 201 -6.33 8.36 5.44
C ILE A 201 -4.85 8.48 5.81
N ASP A 202 -4.39 7.63 6.72
CA ASP A 202 -3.01 7.52 7.17
C ASP A 202 -2.34 6.31 6.50
N TYR A 203 -1.19 6.53 5.87
CA TYR A 203 -0.42 5.51 5.15
C TYR A 203 1.04 5.51 5.62
N THR A 204 1.56 4.34 5.92
CA THR A 204 3.00 4.13 6.15
C THR A 204 3.44 2.89 5.38
N GLY A 205 4.22 3.07 4.31
CA GLY A 205 4.54 1.97 3.40
C GLY A 205 5.57 2.33 2.33
N PRO A 206 5.65 1.52 1.26
CA PRO A 206 6.53 1.75 0.11
C PRO A 206 6.43 3.17 -0.46
N LEU A 207 7.44 3.57 -1.22
CA LEU A 207 7.38 4.86 -1.90
C LEU A 207 6.30 4.81 -3.00
N LEU A 208 5.39 5.77 -2.94
CA LEU A 208 4.37 6.03 -3.94
C LEU A 208 4.89 7.08 -4.92
N SER A 209 4.68 6.85 -6.20
CA SER A 209 4.99 7.85 -7.20
C SER A 209 4.04 9.04 -7.16
N ASP A 210 4.45 10.15 -7.76
CA ASP A 210 3.60 11.33 -7.90
C ASP A 210 2.33 11.05 -8.71
N ASP A 211 2.40 10.22 -9.76
CA ASP A 211 1.21 9.86 -10.53
C ASP A 211 0.27 8.95 -9.75
N LEU A 212 0.82 8.02 -8.95
CA LEU A 212 0.01 7.18 -8.06
C LEU A 212 -0.67 8.02 -6.98
N ILE A 213 0.05 8.96 -6.35
CA ILE A 213 -0.55 9.91 -5.40
C ILE A 213 -1.66 10.72 -6.07
N ARG A 214 -1.45 11.18 -7.32
CA ARG A 214 -2.49 11.90 -8.07
C ARG A 214 -3.72 11.03 -8.31
N SER A 215 -3.53 9.77 -8.71
CA SER A 215 -4.62 8.80 -8.92
C SER A 215 -5.39 8.51 -7.62
N ILE A 216 -4.68 8.37 -6.49
CA ILE A 216 -5.29 8.21 -5.17
C ILE A 216 -6.15 9.44 -4.81
N ARG A 217 -5.64 10.66 -5.03
CA ARG A 217 -6.40 11.89 -4.78
C ARG A 217 -7.68 11.95 -5.62
N VAL A 218 -7.62 11.55 -6.89
CA VAL A 218 -8.79 11.45 -7.77
C VAL A 218 -9.79 10.43 -7.22
N GLY A 219 -9.33 9.24 -6.82
CA GLY A 219 -10.17 8.19 -6.25
C GLY A 219 -10.89 8.61 -4.96
N ILE A 220 -10.21 9.37 -4.09
CA ILE A 220 -10.82 9.91 -2.87
C ILE A 220 -11.83 11.03 -3.19
N ALA A 221 -11.47 11.92 -4.11
CA ALA A 221 -12.27 13.11 -4.42
C ALA A 221 -13.59 12.78 -5.14
N GLY A 222 -13.60 11.74 -5.97
CA GLY A 222 -14.76 11.35 -6.78
C GLY A 222 -16.04 11.14 -5.95
N PRO A 223 -16.06 10.18 -5.01
CA PRO A 223 -17.20 9.94 -4.14
C PRO A 223 -17.50 11.12 -3.21
N ALA A 224 -16.49 11.93 -2.87
CA ALA A 224 -16.65 13.16 -2.08
C ALA A 224 -17.27 14.33 -2.88
N ARG A 225 -17.44 14.17 -4.20
CA ARG A 225 -17.87 15.24 -5.12
C ARG A 225 -16.98 16.49 -5.05
N ALA A 226 -15.69 16.28 -4.78
CA ALA A 226 -14.68 17.31 -4.69
C ALA A 226 -13.71 17.24 -5.88
N GLY A 227 -12.83 18.23 -6.03
CA GLY A 227 -11.68 18.14 -6.93
C GLY A 227 -10.55 17.32 -6.28
N ALA A 228 -9.68 16.70 -7.09
CA ALA A 228 -8.48 16.03 -6.58
C ALA A 228 -7.61 16.99 -5.74
N ASP A 229 -7.61 18.28 -6.08
CA ASP A 229 -6.86 19.30 -5.36
C ASP A 229 -7.42 19.64 -3.96
N ASP A 230 -8.66 19.28 -3.68
CA ASP A 230 -9.27 19.40 -2.36
C ASP A 230 -8.83 18.28 -1.40
N VAL A 231 -8.21 17.22 -1.93
CA VAL A 231 -7.57 16.17 -1.13
C VAL A 231 -6.15 16.63 -0.81
N SER A 232 -5.94 17.09 0.42
CA SER A 232 -4.61 17.47 0.90
C SER A 232 -3.72 16.25 1.11
N VAL A 233 -2.42 16.40 0.85
CA VAL A 233 -1.37 15.41 1.15
C VAL A 233 -0.40 16.07 2.12
N SER A 234 -0.20 15.46 3.27
CA SER A 234 0.61 16.03 4.36
C SER A 234 1.37 14.94 5.11
N PRO A 235 2.44 15.27 5.85
CA PRO A 235 3.12 14.31 6.71
C PRO A 235 2.16 13.79 7.77
N ARG A 236 2.11 12.47 7.95
CA ARG A 236 1.39 11.87 9.08
C ARG A 236 2.08 12.23 10.39
N SER A 237 3.40 12.13 10.42
CA SER A 237 4.25 12.57 11.52
C SER A 237 4.80 13.97 11.23
N THR A 238 4.55 14.93 12.12
CA THR A 238 4.95 16.35 11.93
C THR A 238 6.35 16.66 12.48
N GLU A 239 6.97 15.71 13.16
CA GLU A 239 8.29 15.84 13.79
C GLU A 239 9.29 14.85 13.18
N GLY A 240 10.54 14.87 13.63
CA GLY A 240 11.59 13.96 13.17
C GLY A 240 12.31 14.44 11.90
N ILE A 241 13.17 13.57 11.36
CA ILE A 241 13.99 13.86 10.17
C ILE A 241 13.30 13.29 8.93
N GLY A 242 13.07 14.15 7.94
CA GLY A 242 12.56 13.78 6.62
C GLY A 242 13.70 13.47 5.63
N VAL A 243 13.35 12.92 4.48
CA VAL A 243 14.30 12.60 3.40
C VAL A 243 13.98 13.42 2.17
N GLN A 244 14.99 14.10 1.63
CA GLN A 244 14.92 14.83 0.36
C GLN A 244 15.37 13.89 -0.76
N MET A 245 14.46 13.53 -1.66
CA MET A 245 14.67 12.44 -2.61
C MET A 245 15.69 12.81 -3.69
N GLU A 246 15.85 14.09 -4.00
CA GLU A 246 16.83 14.62 -4.94
C GLU A 246 18.28 14.45 -4.47
N THR A 247 18.49 14.33 -3.15
CA THR A 247 19.82 14.13 -2.54
C THR A 247 20.10 12.68 -2.16
N GLU A 248 19.09 11.83 -2.28
CA GLU A 248 19.14 10.47 -1.80
C GLU A 248 19.91 9.57 -2.78
N PRO A 249 20.87 8.74 -2.30
CA PRO A 249 21.55 7.79 -3.16
C PRO A 249 20.58 6.79 -3.83
N VAL A 250 20.89 6.46 -5.08
CA VAL A 250 20.19 5.37 -5.80
C VAL A 250 20.47 4.03 -5.09
N PRO A 251 19.49 3.13 -4.97
CA PRO A 251 19.69 1.81 -4.36
C PRO A 251 20.84 1.07 -5.03
N GLY A 252 21.65 0.37 -4.23
CA GLY A 252 22.83 -0.34 -4.71
C GLY A 252 24.06 0.53 -5.03
N ALA A 253 23.98 1.85 -4.96
CA ALA A 253 25.14 2.71 -5.06
C ALA A 253 26.01 2.56 -3.79
N VAL A 254 27.20 1.96 -3.94
CA VAL A 254 28.21 1.96 -2.87
C VAL A 254 28.66 3.41 -2.65
N PRO A 255 28.67 3.95 -1.42
CA PRO A 255 29.23 5.27 -1.18
C PRO A 255 30.69 5.30 -1.64
N THR A 256 31.05 6.25 -2.51
CA THR A 256 32.43 6.44 -2.94
C THR A 256 33.29 6.73 -1.71
N PRO A 257 34.36 5.95 -1.45
CA PRO A 257 35.24 6.24 -0.33
C PRO A 257 35.88 7.60 -0.57
N SER A 258 35.62 8.54 0.34
CA SER A 258 36.34 9.80 0.38
C SER A 258 37.80 9.49 0.72
N VAL A 259 38.67 9.47 -0.29
CA VAL A 259 40.11 9.32 -0.12
C VAL A 259 40.62 10.53 0.66
N HIS A 260 40.71 10.41 1.98
CA HIS A 260 41.49 11.33 2.79
C HIS A 260 42.95 10.96 2.59
N GLY A 261 43.57 11.60 1.60
CA GLY A 261 45.01 11.53 1.40
C GLY A 261 45.73 12.14 2.60
N HIS A 262 46.31 11.30 3.44
CA HIS A 262 47.39 11.74 4.32
C HIS A 262 48.66 11.82 3.48
N THR A 263 49.07 13.05 3.16
CA THR A 263 50.47 13.34 2.84
C THR A 263 51.19 13.57 4.16
N GLY A 264 52.13 12.67 4.47
CA GLY A 264 53.11 12.80 5.54
C GLY A 264 54.47 12.38 4.99
#